data_AF-A0A1H3GJJ2-F1
#
_entry.id   AF-A0A1H3GJJ2-F1
#
_cell.length_a   1.000
_cell.length_b   1.000
_cell.length_c   1.000
_cell.angle_alpha   90.00
_cell.angle_beta   90.00
_cell.angle_gamma   90.00
#
_symmetry.space_group_name_H-M   'P 1'
#
loop_
_entity.id
_entity.type
_entity.pdbx_description
1 polymer ?
#
loop_
_entity_poly.entity_id
_entity_poly.type
_entity_poly.pdbx_seq_one_letter_code
_entity_poly.pdbx_strand_id
1 'polypeptide(L)'
;MEAHHYCAILNEEVIQCVIYDGNRKDAKLMGVEYIISEQLFTTLPTPEKALWHSHVHEVKSGQLVAPGIPDVAEHALMEKLVHTYGKTWHTWHTDLNKRLPLGAPQLMMGFTTDGQADPGMVAERDKRMGIDSTEKKKTRIDIVAPPIAPGADAWQKGTVIQITDPTVTAHQH
;
A
#
# COMPACT_ATOMS: atom_id res chain seq x y z
N MET A 1 -0.60 8.30 -6.02
CA MET A 1 -1.35 7.32 -6.82
C MET A 1 -2.39 6.63 -5.96
N GLU A 2 -3.54 6.27 -6.52
CA GLU A 2 -4.59 5.52 -5.82
C GLU A 2 -4.46 4.03 -6.18
N ALA A 3 -4.49 3.15 -5.18
CA ALA A 3 -4.29 1.71 -5.35
C ALA A 3 -5.47 0.94 -4.76
N HIS A 4 -6.06 0.05 -5.55
CA HIS A 4 -7.20 -0.79 -5.16
C HIS A 4 -6.77 -2.24 -5.03
N HIS A 5 -6.76 -2.74 -3.80
CA HIS A 5 -6.28 -4.08 -3.47
C HIS A 5 -7.44 -5.08 -3.47
N TYR A 6 -7.30 -6.13 -4.28
CA TYR A 6 -8.21 -7.28 -4.30
C TYR A 6 -7.46 -8.49 -3.79
N CYS A 7 -7.75 -8.87 -2.54
CA CYS A 7 -6.91 -9.75 -1.77
C CYS A 7 -7.51 -11.14 -1.57
N ALA A 8 -6.64 -12.14 -1.52
CA ALA A 8 -6.93 -13.48 -1.04
C ALA A 8 -6.14 -13.71 0.26
N ILE A 9 -6.83 -14.14 1.31
CA ILE A 9 -6.22 -14.55 2.57
C ILE A 9 -5.71 -15.98 2.36
N LEU A 10 -4.39 -16.18 2.36
CA LEU A 10 -3.80 -17.51 2.18
C LEU A 10 -3.79 -18.31 3.48
N ASN A 11 -3.50 -17.62 4.59
CA ASN A 11 -3.58 -18.13 5.95
C ASN A 11 -3.71 -16.95 6.93
N GLU A 12 -3.61 -17.23 8.23
CA GLU A 12 -3.76 -16.20 9.28
C GLU A 12 -2.74 -15.06 9.17
N GLU A 13 -1.53 -15.35 8.67
CA GLU A 13 -0.37 -14.47 8.65
C GLU A 13 0.00 -13.93 7.26
N VAL A 14 -0.57 -14.48 6.18
CA VAL A 14 -0.20 -14.13 4.81
C VAL A 14 -1.43 -13.83 3.97
N ILE A 15 -1.43 -12.64 3.36
CA ILE A 15 -2.41 -12.18 2.40
C ILE A 15 -1.67 -11.83 1.10
N GLN A 16 -2.27 -12.12 -0.04
CA GLN A 16 -1.77 -11.67 -1.34
C GLN A 16 -2.85 -10.87 -2.06
N CYS A 17 -2.46 -9.82 -2.74
CA CYS A 17 -3.38 -8.91 -3.42
C CYS A 17 -2.93 -8.68 -4.86
N VAL A 18 -3.89 -8.60 -5.76
CA VAL A 18 -3.72 -7.94 -7.06
C VAL A 18 -4.18 -6.49 -6.92
N ILE A 19 -3.44 -5.57 -7.53
CA ILE A 19 -3.66 -4.13 -7.38
C ILE A 19 -4.12 -3.55 -8.69
N TYR A 20 -5.17 -2.72 -8.65
CA TYR A 20 -5.69 -1.98 -9.77
C TYR A 20 -5.64 -0.46 -9.54
N ASP A 21 -5.67 0.31 -10.61
CA ASP A 21 -5.71 1.78 -10.58
C ASP A 21 -7.11 2.38 -10.30
N GLY A 22 -8.07 1.51 -9.98
CA GLY A 22 -9.45 1.86 -9.76
C GLY A 22 -10.32 0.63 -9.47
N ASN A 23 -11.57 0.90 -9.09
CA ASN A 23 -12.62 -0.11 -8.86
C ASN A 23 -13.65 -0.19 -10.01
N ARG A 24 -13.31 0.32 -11.19
CA ARG A 24 -14.20 0.33 -12.38
C ARG A 24 -13.88 -0.83 -13.32
N LYS A 25 -14.82 -1.16 -14.21
CA LYS A 25 -14.67 -2.25 -15.20
C LYS A 25 -13.45 -2.09 -16.13
N ASP A 26 -13.01 -0.85 -16.35
CA ASP A 26 -11.89 -0.51 -17.21
C ASP A 26 -10.57 -0.32 -16.45
N ALA A 27 -10.54 -0.61 -15.14
CA ALA A 27 -9.34 -0.47 -14.32
C ALA A 27 -8.20 -1.36 -14.85
N LYS A 28 -6.98 -0.85 -14.74
CA LYS A 28 -5.77 -1.52 -15.21
C LYS A 28 -5.09 -2.21 -14.05
N LEU A 29 -4.61 -3.44 -14.29
CA LEU A 29 -3.76 -4.15 -13.34
C LEU A 29 -2.46 -3.35 -13.19
N MET A 30 -2.19 -2.93 -11.97
CA MET A 30 -0.99 -2.18 -11.61
C MET A 30 0.11 -3.09 -11.09
N GLY A 31 -0.22 -4.10 -10.30
CA GLY A 31 0.80 -4.89 -9.62
C GLY A 31 0.25 -5.85 -8.60
N VAL A 32 1.11 -6.21 -7.66
CA VAL A 32 0.79 -7.12 -6.57
C VAL A 32 1.32 -6.58 -5.25
N GLU A 33 0.66 -6.99 -4.18
CA GLU A 33 1.16 -6.82 -2.82
C GLU A 33 1.11 -8.16 -2.09
N TYR A 34 2.15 -8.42 -1.29
CA TYR A 34 2.11 -9.43 -0.26
C TYR A 34 2.07 -8.72 1.08
N ILE A 35 1.14 -9.14 1.93
CA ILE A 35 0.99 -8.62 3.28
C ILE A 35 1.28 -9.75 4.26
N ILE A 36 2.15 -9.47 5.23
CA ILE A 36 2.51 -10.43 6.27
C ILE A 36 2.29 -9.87 7.68
N SER A 37 2.08 -10.76 8.65
CA SER A 37 2.07 -10.43 10.07
C SER A 37 3.41 -9.84 10.53
N GLU A 38 3.39 -9.05 11.61
CA GLU A 38 4.60 -8.64 12.30
C GLU A 38 5.47 -9.83 12.73
N GLN A 39 4.84 -10.93 13.16
CA GLN A 39 5.54 -12.15 13.54
C GLN A 39 6.40 -12.68 12.39
N LEU A 40 5.86 -12.83 11.18
CA LEU A 40 6.66 -13.23 10.02
C LEU A 40 7.69 -12.16 9.64
N PHE A 41 7.30 -10.89 9.64
CA PHE A 41 8.19 -9.79 9.27
C PHE A 41 9.47 -9.78 10.13
N THR A 42 9.35 -9.97 11.44
CA THR A 42 10.51 -9.95 12.34
C THR A 42 11.54 -11.04 12.03
N THR A 43 11.10 -12.18 11.47
CA THR A 43 11.96 -13.31 11.07
C THR A 43 12.68 -13.12 9.75
N LEU A 44 12.29 -12.13 8.94
CA LEU A 44 12.90 -11.91 7.63
C LEU A 44 14.39 -11.55 7.75
N PRO A 45 15.22 -11.92 6.76
CA PRO A 45 16.58 -11.41 6.67
C PRO A 45 16.61 -9.88 6.59
N THR A 46 17.61 -9.24 7.20
CA THR A 46 17.73 -7.77 7.21
C THR A 46 17.61 -7.11 5.83
N PRO A 47 18.26 -7.62 4.75
CA PRO A 47 18.11 -7.03 3.42
C PRO A 47 16.69 -7.14 2.87
N GLU A 48 15.97 -8.22 3.20
CA GLU A 48 14.60 -8.43 2.74
C GLU A 48 13.66 -7.40 3.39
N LYS A 49 13.83 -7.08 4.68
CA LYS A 49 12.99 -6.11 5.42
C LYS A 49 12.91 -4.74 4.75
N ALA A 50 13.98 -4.31 4.08
CA ALA A 50 14.03 -3.03 3.38
C ALA A 50 13.05 -2.93 2.20
N LEU A 51 12.50 -4.06 1.74
CA LEU A 51 11.49 -4.13 0.70
C LEU A 51 10.05 -3.98 1.22
N TRP A 52 9.85 -3.81 2.53
CA TRP A 52 8.53 -3.81 3.16
C TRP A 52 8.25 -2.48 3.85
N HIS A 53 6.98 -2.07 3.82
CA HIS A 53 6.47 -0.91 4.54
C HIS A 53 5.48 -1.33 5.61
N SER A 54 5.31 -0.50 6.65
CA SER A 54 4.31 -0.74 7.69
C SER A 54 2.95 -0.15 7.29
N HIS A 55 1.86 -0.83 7.62
CA HIS A 55 0.50 -0.32 7.35
C HIS A 55 -0.03 0.62 8.44
N VAL A 56 0.77 0.90 9.48
CA VAL A 56 0.36 1.66 10.66
C VAL A 56 -0.24 3.02 10.27
N HIS A 57 0.48 3.80 9.46
CA HIS A 57 0.03 5.14 9.11
C HIS A 57 -1.15 5.10 8.14
N GLU A 58 -1.18 4.20 7.17
CA GLU A 58 -2.28 4.08 6.21
C GLU A 58 -3.60 3.73 6.91
N VAL A 59 -3.56 2.84 7.91
CA VAL A 59 -4.70 2.54 8.78
C VAL A 59 -5.10 3.76 9.61
N LYS A 60 -4.16 4.37 10.35
CA LYS A 60 -4.46 5.43 11.32
C LYS A 60 -4.81 6.76 10.67
N SER A 61 -4.36 7.02 9.44
CA SER A 61 -4.68 8.24 8.69
C SER A 61 -6.10 8.26 8.12
N GLY A 62 -6.79 7.11 8.13
CA GLY A 62 -8.10 6.98 7.48
C GLY A 62 -8.01 6.81 5.95
N GLN A 63 -6.81 6.66 5.39
CA GLN A 63 -6.61 6.54 3.94
C GLN A 63 -6.81 5.12 3.43
N LEU A 64 -6.38 4.10 4.19
CA LEU A 64 -6.71 2.71 3.90
C LEU A 64 -8.18 2.47 4.27
N VAL A 65 -8.99 2.04 3.32
CA VAL A 65 -10.43 1.85 3.52
C VAL A 65 -10.89 0.55 2.86
N ALA A 66 -11.90 -0.07 3.45
CA ALA A 66 -12.58 -1.24 2.88
C ALA A 66 -14.02 -0.84 2.51
N PRO A 67 -14.23 -0.23 1.32
CA PRO A 67 -15.55 0.25 0.96
C PRO A 67 -16.51 -0.90 0.69
N GLY A 68 -17.78 -0.73 1.08
CA GLY A 68 -18.86 -1.68 0.78
C GLY A 68 -19.06 -2.80 1.80
N ILE A 69 -18.33 -2.79 2.92
CA ILE A 69 -18.61 -3.66 4.08
C ILE A 69 -19.12 -2.83 5.27
N PRO A 70 -19.81 -3.45 6.25
CA PRO A 70 -20.26 -2.74 7.46
C PRO A 70 -19.10 -2.12 8.25
N ASP A 71 -19.30 -0.95 8.87
CA ASP A 71 -18.24 -0.24 9.60
C ASP A 71 -17.59 -1.09 10.72
N VAL A 72 -18.36 -1.94 11.41
CA VAL A 72 -17.82 -2.85 12.43
C VAL A 72 -16.87 -3.87 11.83
N ALA A 73 -17.15 -4.37 10.62
CA ALA A 73 -16.29 -5.32 9.92
C ALA A 73 -15.04 -4.63 9.36
N GLU A 74 -15.18 -3.40 8.84
CA GLU A 74 -14.02 -2.60 8.44
C GLU A 74 -13.12 -2.27 9.63
N HIS A 75 -13.69 -1.87 10.77
CA HIS A 75 -12.91 -1.55 11.97
C HIS A 75 -12.10 -2.75 12.46
N ALA A 76 -12.72 -3.94 12.56
CA ALA A 76 -12.01 -5.18 12.89
C ALA A 76 -10.92 -5.55 11.87
N LEU A 77 -11.15 -5.27 10.58
CA LEU A 77 -10.11 -5.43 9.55
C LEU A 77 -8.94 -4.47 9.78
N MET A 78 -9.21 -3.21 10.11
CA MET A 78 -8.18 -2.21 10.40
C MET A 78 -7.38 -2.55 11.66
N GLU A 79 -8.04 -3.09 12.69
CA GLU A 79 -7.36 -3.65 13.88
C GLU A 79 -6.39 -4.77 13.50
N LYS A 80 -6.73 -5.63 12.52
CA LYS A 80 -5.78 -6.62 12.02
C LYS A 80 -4.64 -5.98 11.21
N LEU A 81 -4.99 -5.11 10.27
CA LEU A 81 -4.03 -4.57 9.29
C LEU A 81 -2.99 -3.64 9.93
N VAL A 82 -3.30 -2.97 11.04
CA VAL A 82 -2.33 -2.08 11.72
C VAL A 82 -1.06 -2.83 12.19
N HIS A 83 -1.13 -4.16 12.33
CA HIS A 83 -0.02 -5.03 12.75
C HIS A 83 0.68 -5.73 11.56
N THR A 84 0.49 -5.25 10.34
CA THR A 84 0.98 -5.93 9.14
C THR A 84 1.95 -5.08 8.32
N TYR A 85 2.70 -5.76 7.46
CA TYR A 85 3.71 -5.18 6.58
C TYR A 85 3.44 -5.58 5.13
N GLY A 86 3.49 -4.61 4.22
CA GLY A 86 3.25 -4.80 2.80
C GLY A 86 4.55 -4.77 1.98
N LYS A 87 4.69 -5.69 1.02
CA LYS A 87 5.68 -5.62 -0.06
C LYS A 87 4.96 -5.49 -1.38
N THR A 88 5.08 -4.31 -1.97
CA THR A 88 4.25 -3.90 -3.12
C THR A 88 5.12 -3.64 -4.33
N TRP A 89 4.82 -4.33 -5.42
CA TRP A 89 5.49 -4.15 -6.70
C TRP A 89 4.48 -3.71 -7.75
N HIS A 90 4.69 -2.51 -8.30
CA HIS A 90 3.93 -2.03 -9.44
C HIS A 90 4.68 -2.31 -10.73
N THR A 91 3.96 -2.89 -11.68
CA THR A 91 4.38 -3.16 -13.07
C THR A 91 3.79 -2.15 -14.05
N TRP A 92 2.80 -1.35 -13.63
CA TRP A 92 2.17 -0.31 -14.44
C TRP A 92 1.85 0.94 -13.62
N HIS A 93 2.51 2.05 -13.98
CA HIS A 93 2.31 3.37 -13.39
C HIS A 93 1.33 4.20 -14.23
N THR A 94 0.03 3.98 -14.00
CA THR A 94 -1.04 4.61 -14.79
C THR A 94 -1.22 6.10 -14.48
N ASP A 95 -0.56 6.62 -13.45
CA ASP A 95 -0.45 8.05 -13.15
C ASP A 95 0.51 8.79 -14.10
N LEU A 96 1.49 8.09 -14.69
CA LEU A 96 2.46 8.68 -15.62
C LEU A 96 2.09 8.47 -17.09
N ASN A 97 1.76 7.23 -17.51
CA ASN A 97 1.43 6.91 -18.89
C ASN A 97 0.40 5.78 -19.00
N LYS A 98 -0.86 6.15 -19.28
CA LYS A 98 -2.01 5.24 -19.28
C LYS A 98 -2.07 4.26 -20.47
N ARG A 99 -1.16 4.35 -21.44
CA ARG A 99 -1.29 3.57 -22.70
C ARG A 99 -0.75 2.15 -22.61
N LEU A 100 0.41 1.95 -21.97
CA LEU A 100 1.09 0.65 -21.87
C LEU A 100 1.85 0.53 -20.54
N PRO A 101 2.00 -0.69 -19.98
CA PRO A 101 2.87 -0.96 -18.83
C PRO A 101 4.33 -0.98 -19.28
N LEU A 102 4.93 0.20 -19.40
CA LEU A 102 6.32 0.37 -19.83
C LEU A 102 7.27 0.46 -18.63
N GLY A 103 8.53 0.05 -18.85
CA GLY A 103 9.60 0.14 -17.86
C GLY A 103 9.70 -1.09 -16.95
N ALA A 104 10.64 -1.03 -16.02
CA ALA A 104 10.82 -2.09 -15.02
C ALA A 104 9.80 -1.96 -13.86
N PRO A 105 9.47 -3.06 -13.16
CA PRO A 105 8.65 -2.98 -11.97
C PRO A 105 9.29 -2.10 -10.88
N GLN A 106 8.47 -1.31 -10.20
CA GLN A 106 8.90 -0.45 -9.11
C GLN A 106 8.40 -0.94 -7.77
N LEU A 107 9.29 -0.92 -6.78
CA LEU A 107 8.93 -1.15 -5.39
C LEU A 107 8.18 0.09 -4.89
N MET A 108 7.00 -0.14 -4.32
CA MET A 108 6.16 0.91 -3.78
C MET A 108 6.12 0.81 -2.26
N MET A 109 6.07 1.97 -1.62
CA MET A 109 6.02 2.10 -0.18
C MET A 109 4.75 2.85 0.22
N GLY A 110 4.19 2.49 1.37
CA GLY A 110 3.06 3.19 1.98
C GLY A 110 3.45 4.56 2.51
N PHE A 111 2.44 5.40 2.71
CA PHE A 111 2.62 6.66 3.44
C PHE A 111 2.89 6.38 4.91
N THR A 112 3.68 7.25 5.54
CA THR A 112 4.22 7.08 6.89
C THR A 112 3.96 8.27 7.80
N THR A 113 3.54 9.41 7.24
CA THR A 113 3.16 10.61 7.99
C THR A 113 2.17 11.46 7.21
N ASP A 114 1.42 12.30 7.93
CA ASP A 114 0.47 13.23 7.33
C ASP A 114 1.20 14.20 6.37
N GLY A 115 0.53 14.57 5.28
CA GLY A 115 1.07 15.49 4.27
C GLY A 115 1.85 14.84 3.12
N GLN A 116 2.07 13.52 3.15
CA GLN A 116 2.68 12.79 2.01
C GLN A 116 1.68 12.49 0.89
N ALA A 117 0.39 12.35 1.22
CA ALA A 117 -0.67 12.15 0.25
C ALA A 117 -1.12 13.50 -0.35
N ASP A 118 -1.41 13.50 -1.66
CA ASP A 118 -2.00 14.66 -2.34
C ASP A 118 -3.44 14.88 -1.83
N PRO A 119 -3.76 16.03 -1.20
CA PRO A 119 -5.09 16.27 -0.64
C PRO A 119 -6.21 16.31 -1.67
N GLY A 120 -5.93 16.77 -2.90
CA GLY A 120 -6.89 16.79 -3.99
C GLY A 120 -7.24 15.38 -4.46
N MET A 121 -6.24 14.49 -4.56
CA MET A 121 -6.49 13.07 -4.88
C MET A 121 -7.34 12.38 -3.81
N VAL A 122 -7.05 12.64 -2.53
CA VAL A 122 -7.82 12.10 -1.40
C VAL A 122 -9.28 12.57 -1.46
N ALA A 123 -9.50 13.88 -1.65
CA ALA A 123 -10.85 14.45 -1.73
C ALA A 123 -11.66 13.90 -2.92
N GLU A 124 -11.03 13.75 -4.09
CA GLU A 124 -11.69 13.18 -5.27
C GLU A 124 -12.03 11.70 -5.08
N ARG A 125 -11.16 10.91 -4.44
CA ARG A 125 -11.46 9.53 -4.07
C ARG A 125 -12.65 9.47 -3.11
N ASP A 126 -12.63 10.27 -2.05
CA ASP A 126 -13.67 10.31 -1.01
C ASP A 126 -15.05 10.61 -1.60
N LYS A 127 -15.11 11.62 -2.47
CA LYS A 127 -16.31 11.96 -3.21
C LYS A 127 -16.82 10.82 -4.08
N ARG A 128 -15.93 10.11 -4.80
CA ARG A 128 -16.32 8.97 -5.65
C ARG A 128 -16.80 7.76 -4.85
N MET A 129 -16.23 7.53 -3.67
CA MET A 129 -16.55 6.39 -2.81
C MET A 129 -17.66 6.68 -1.78
N GLY A 130 -18.04 7.94 -1.60
CA GLY A 130 -19.03 8.35 -0.60
C GLY A 130 -18.53 8.16 0.83
N ILE A 131 -17.24 8.41 1.07
CA ILE A 131 -16.58 8.27 2.37
C ILE A 131 -15.96 9.59 2.82
N ASP A 132 -15.52 9.66 4.07
CA ASP A 132 -14.72 10.76 4.62
C ASP A 132 -13.51 10.19 5.37
N SER A 133 -12.31 10.40 4.84
CA SER A 133 -11.07 9.94 5.47
C SER A 133 -10.83 10.55 6.85
N THR A 134 -11.27 11.79 7.07
CA THR A 134 -11.13 12.46 8.37
C THR A 134 -12.03 11.80 9.41
N GLU A 135 -13.26 11.44 9.04
CA GLU A 135 -14.13 10.65 9.91
C GLU A 135 -13.56 9.25 10.15
N LYS A 136 -13.06 8.55 9.11
CA LYS A 136 -12.39 7.25 9.28
C LYS A 136 -11.19 7.33 10.23
N LYS A 137 -10.40 8.42 10.19
CA LYS A 137 -9.31 8.68 11.15
C LYS A 137 -9.85 8.81 12.58
N LYS A 138 -10.95 9.53 12.78
CA LYS A 138 -11.58 9.70 14.11
C LYS A 138 -12.13 8.37 14.66
N THR A 139 -12.79 7.56 13.83
CA THR A 139 -13.37 6.28 14.26
C THR A 139 -12.33 5.21 14.58
N ARG A 140 -11.05 5.44 14.26
CA ARG A 140 -9.94 4.52 14.50
C ARG A 140 -9.04 4.97 15.63
N ILE A 141 -9.42 5.99 16.41
CA ILE A 141 -8.57 6.54 17.48
C ILE A 141 -8.26 5.48 18.56
N ASP A 142 -9.19 4.57 18.79
CA ASP A 142 -9.15 3.45 19.73
C ASP A 142 -8.22 2.30 19.30
N ILE A 143 -7.98 2.14 17.99
CA ILE A 143 -7.06 1.12 17.46
C ILE A 143 -5.63 1.42 17.94
N VAL A 144 -5.06 0.53 18.75
CA VAL A 144 -3.69 0.66 19.26
C VAL A 144 -2.70 0.33 18.15
N ALA A 145 -1.90 1.32 17.73
CA ALA A 145 -0.84 1.11 16.75
C ALA A 145 0.41 0.52 17.42
N PRO A 146 0.99 -0.58 16.91
CA PRO A 146 2.26 -1.08 17.41
C PRO A 146 3.42 -0.15 17.00
N PRO A 147 4.57 -0.20 17.70
CA PRO A 147 5.79 0.40 17.19
C PRO A 147 6.19 -0.30 15.88
N ILE A 148 6.70 0.46 14.91
CA ILE A 148 7.15 -0.09 13.64
C ILE A 148 8.41 -0.94 13.87
N ALA A 149 8.40 -2.19 13.42
CA ALA A 149 9.52 -3.10 13.59
C ALA A 149 10.77 -2.62 12.80
N PRO A 150 11.99 -2.78 13.37
CA PRO A 150 13.21 -2.33 12.71
C PRO A 150 13.42 -2.98 11.34
N GLY A 151 13.76 -2.16 10.35
CA GLY A 151 14.06 -2.56 8.98
C GLY A 151 12.94 -2.28 7.98
N ALA A 152 11.70 -2.11 8.46
CA ALA A 152 10.60 -1.61 7.62
C ALA A 152 10.80 -0.12 7.29
N ASP A 153 10.07 0.35 6.28
CA ASP A 153 10.03 1.76 5.86
C ASP A 153 11.44 2.32 5.55
N ALA A 154 12.34 1.46 5.06
CA ALA A 154 13.77 1.78 4.89
C ALA A 154 14.02 2.98 3.96
N TRP A 155 13.07 3.27 3.06
CA TRP A 155 13.08 4.44 2.19
C TRP A 155 13.10 5.76 2.96
N GLN A 156 12.46 5.84 4.13
CA GLN A 156 12.50 7.03 5.00
C GLN A 156 13.92 7.33 5.51
N LYS A 157 14.78 6.30 5.54
CA LYS A 157 16.18 6.37 5.99
C LYS A 157 17.15 6.49 4.82
N GLY A 158 16.65 6.78 3.62
CA GLY A 158 17.43 6.94 2.39
C GLY A 158 17.79 5.62 1.69
N THR A 159 17.35 4.47 2.20
CA THR A 159 17.54 3.18 1.50
C THR A 159 16.41 2.96 0.52
N VAL A 160 16.59 3.44 -0.71
CA VAL A 160 15.62 3.27 -1.80
C VAL A 160 16.09 2.13 -2.70
N ILE A 161 15.28 1.07 -2.78
CA ILE A 161 15.56 -0.10 -3.62
C ILE A 161 14.62 -0.04 -4.83
N GLN A 162 15.19 -0.05 -6.04
CA GLN A 162 14.45 -0.10 -7.30
C GLN A 162 15.18 -1.01 -8.28
N ILE A 163 14.42 -1.65 -9.17
CA ILE A 163 14.99 -2.40 -10.29
C ILE A 163 15.53 -1.40 -11.31
N THR A 164 16.76 -1.60 -11.80
CA THR A 164 17.32 -0.79 -12.87
C THR A 164 16.48 -0.96 -14.13
N ASP A 165 15.95 0.15 -14.66
CA ASP A 165 15.13 0.14 -15.86
C ASP A 165 16.01 0.08 -17.13
N PRO A 166 16.00 -1.03 -17.88
CA PRO A 166 16.79 -1.14 -19.10
C PRO A 166 16.26 -0.25 -20.24
N THR A 167 15.03 0.26 -20.14
CA THR A 167 14.42 1.12 -21.18
C THR A 167 14.90 2.58 -21.10
N VAL A 168 15.46 2.99 -19.96
CA VAL A 168 15.98 4.36 -19.73
C VAL A 168 17.45 4.49 -20.14
N THR A 169 18.18 3.37 -20.19
CA THR A 169 19.58 3.37 -20.61
C THR A 169 19.65 2.90 -22.07
N ALA A 170 20.10 3.77 -22.98
CA ALA A 170 20.33 3.35 -24.37
C ALA A 170 21.37 2.23 -24.39
N HIS A 171 20.97 1.04 -24.84
CA HIS A 171 21.93 0.00 -25.21
C HIS A 171 22.82 0.54 -26.33
N GLN A 172 24.09 0.81 -26.02
CA GLN A 172 25.14 0.89 -27.04
C GLN A 172 25.42 -0.54 -27.48
N HIS A 173 24.75 -0.97 -28.55
CA HIS A 173 25.23 -2.06 -29.39
C HIS A 173 26.02 -1.48 -30.55
#